data_AF-A0A0P7J5M7-F1
#
_entry.id   AF-A0A0P7J5M7-F1
#
_cell.length_a   1.000
_cell.length_b   1.000
_cell.length_c   1.000
_cell.angle_alpha   90.00
_cell.angle_beta   90.00
_cell.angle_gamma   90.00
#
_symmetry.space_group_name_H-M   'P 1'
#
loop_
_entity.id
_entity.type
_entity.pdbx_description
1 polymer ?
#
loop_
_entity_poly.entity_id
_entity_poly.type
_entity_poly.pdbx_seq_one_letter_code
_entity_poly.pdbx_strand_id
1 'polypeptide(L)'
;MRVIFGAAMAMVMAVGVATAQDRSLMVVELFTSQGCSSCPPADQLLADMSDHPNLLPLAFHVDYWDYIGWKDTFAQPQFTQRQEGYRRVAEARYKYTPQMVIGGVTQVVGNRPMDVFAALDDHRDRMGQVMLSSRKTDQGVVVSAKTVTRAALEAEMVALLVYFIPSEMVTITRGENAGQQIEYTNIVTELTPLTTWDGAGELELTLPVLEGQAAALVLQSLTPKGYPGPIQAAIRLK
;
A
#
# COMPACT_ATOMS: atom_id res chain seq x y z
N MET A 1 40.19 -48.55 36.37
CA MET A 1 38.74 -48.25 36.34
C MET A 1 38.54 -46.77 36.64
N ARG A 2 38.44 -45.93 35.61
CA ARG A 2 38.06 -44.51 35.72
C ARG A 2 37.34 -44.15 34.42
N VAL A 3 36.00 -44.14 34.46
CA VAL A 3 35.15 -43.76 33.33
C VAL A 3 34.90 -42.26 33.48
N ILE A 4 35.39 -41.46 32.54
CA ILE A 4 35.13 -40.01 32.47
C ILE A 4 33.89 -39.85 31.60
N PHE A 5 32.76 -39.48 32.21
CA PHE A 5 31.55 -39.07 31.51
C PHE A 5 31.74 -37.63 31.01
N GLY A 6 31.99 -37.47 29.70
CA GLY A 6 31.94 -36.16 29.04
C GLY A 6 30.50 -35.77 28.78
N ALA A 7 30.02 -34.72 29.44
CA ALA A 7 28.71 -34.12 29.14
C ALA A 7 28.81 -33.32 27.84
N ALA A 8 28.25 -33.86 26.75
CA ALA A 8 28.07 -33.13 25.50
C ALA A 8 26.89 -32.17 25.66
N MET A 9 27.17 -30.87 25.80
CA MET A 9 26.16 -29.82 25.83
C MET A 9 25.67 -29.58 24.40
N ALA A 10 24.49 -30.12 24.06
CA ALA A 10 23.84 -29.90 22.78
C ALA A 10 23.33 -28.45 22.71
N MET A 11 23.99 -27.62 21.91
CA MET A 11 23.56 -26.27 21.61
C MET A 11 22.39 -26.33 20.64
N VAL A 12 21.17 -26.18 21.15
CA VAL A 12 19.96 -26.05 20.32
C VAL A 12 19.98 -24.66 19.71
N MET A 13 20.38 -24.57 18.44
CA MET A 13 20.20 -23.37 17.64
C MET A 13 18.69 -23.18 17.43
N ALA A 14 18.11 -22.19 18.10
CA ALA A 14 16.75 -21.74 17.83
C ALA A 14 16.74 -21.09 16.43
N VAL A 15 16.41 -21.87 15.41
CA VAL A 15 16.10 -21.35 14.09
C VAL A 15 14.75 -20.65 14.22
N GLY A 16 14.77 -19.33 14.31
CA GLY A 16 13.55 -18.52 14.29
C GLY A 16 12.78 -18.84 13.02
N VAL A 17 11.62 -19.48 13.17
CA VAL A 17 10.69 -19.69 12.07
C VAL A 17 10.10 -18.31 11.77
N ALA A 18 10.58 -17.67 10.69
CA ALA A 18 9.96 -16.46 10.17
C ALA A 18 8.48 -16.78 9.90
N THR A 19 7.59 -16.18 10.68
CA THR A 19 6.15 -16.35 10.48
C THR A 19 5.78 -15.57 9.22
N ALA A 20 4.65 -15.90 8.59
CA ALA A 20 4.18 -15.26 7.36
C ALA A 20 3.93 -13.73 7.49
N GLN A 21 4.18 -13.14 8.67
CA GLN A 21 4.01 -11.72 8.98
C GLN A 21 5.20 -10.82 8.59
N ASP A 22 6.35 -11.39 8.20
CA ASP A 22 7.57 -10.61 7.96
C ASP A 22 7.77 -10.21 6.49
N ARG A 23 6.77 -10.44 5.62
CA ARG A 23 6.88 -10.14 4.18
C ARG A 23 6.18 -8.83 3.85
N SER A 24 6.95 -7.95 3.23
CA SER A 24 6.46 -6.69 2.67
C SER A 24 5.35 -6.93 1.64
N LEU A 25 4.26 -6.18 1.77
CA LEU A 25 3.11 -6.25 0.89
C LEU A 25 3.37 -5.40 -0.37
N MET A 26 2.98 -5.91 -1.53
CA MET A 26 2.99 -5.12 -2.76
C MET A 26 1.75 -4.21 -2.77
N VAL A 27 1.98 -2.92 -2.89
CA VAL A 27 0.89 -1.93 -2.89
C VAL A 27 0.30 -1.80 -4.29
N VAL A 28 -1.03 -1.81 -4.36
CA VAL A 28 -1.82 -1.54 -5.57
C VAL A 28 -2.70 -0.34 -5.28
N GLU A 29 -2.45 0.77 -5.95
CA GLU A 29 -3.21 2.01 -5.75
C GLU A 29 -4.17 2.21 -6.91
N LEU A 30 -5.47 2.04 -6.67
CA LEU A 30 -6.53 2.35 -7.63
C LEU A 30 -6.98 3.79 -7.45
N PHE A 31 -6.85 4.60 -8.50
CA PHE A 31 -7.51 5.91 -8.61
C PHE A 31 -8.84 5.74 -9.33
N THR A 32 -9.93 6.01 -8.60
CA THR A 32 -11.32 5.73 -9.01
C THR A 32 -12.25 6.89 -8.64
N SER A 33 -13.50 6.83 -9.09
CA SER A 33 -14.55 7.72 -8.64
C SER A 33 -15.93 7.10 -8.84
N GLN A 34 -16.84 7.33 -7.88
CA GLN A 34 -18.26 6.99 -8.00
C GLN A 34 -18.93 7.64 -9.21
N GLY A 35 -18.43 8.81 -9.65
CA GLY A 35 -18.93 9.53 -10.82
C GLY A 35 -18.39 9.01 -12.16
N CYS A 36 -17.42 8.09 -12.15
CA CYS A 36 -16.79 7.55 -13.35
C CYS A 36 -17.49 6.25 -13.79
N SER A 37 -18.17 6.26 -14.93
CA SER A 37 -18.90 5.08 -15.44
C SER A 37 -18.03 3.88 -15.83
N SER A 38 -16.75 4.11 -16.13
CA SER A 38 -15.81 3.05 -16.52
C SER A 38 -15.05 2.43 -15.34
N CYS A 39 -15.25 2.96 -14.12
CA CYS A 39 -14.55 2.57 -12.91
C CYS A 39 -15.06 1.29 -12.22
N PRO A 40 -16.38 0.96 -12.20
CA PRO A 40 -16.89 -0.18 -11.43
C PRO A 40 -16.18 -1.52 -11.69
N PRO A 41 -15.77 -1.88 -12.93
CA PRO A 41 -15.00 -3.11 -13.14
C PRO A 41 -13.62 -3.11 -12.48
N ALA A 42 -12.97 -1.94 -12.33
CA ALA A 42 -11.70 -1.81 -11.64
C ALA A 42 -11.87 -1.84 -10.11
N ASP A 43 -12.97 -1.27 -9.59
CA ASP A 43 -13.31 -1.35 -8.17
C ASP A 43 -13.56 -2.81 -7.75
N GLN A 44 -14.28 -3.58 -8.60
CA GLN A 44 -14.45 -5.03 -8.38
C GLN A 44 -13.12 -5.78 -8.43
N LEU A 45 -12.26 -5.48 -9.40
CA LEU A 45 -10.94 -6.12 -9.49
C LEU A 45 -10.09 -5.82 -8.23
N LEU A 46 -10.17 -4.61 -7.68
CA LEU A 46 -9.51 -4.26 -6.42
C LEU A 46 -10.08 -5.05 -5.23
N ALA A 47 -11.40 -5.21 -5.18
CA ALA A 47 -12.07 -6.02 -4.16
C ALA A 47 -11.58 -7.48 -4.20
N ASP A 48 -11.50 -8.08 -5.39
CA ASP A 48 -11.01 -9.45 -5.59
C ASP A 48 -9.55 -9.63 -5.12
N MET A 49 -8.74 -8.57 -5.15
CA MET A 49 -7.36 -8.57 -4.65
C MET A 49 -7.23 -8.35 -3.13
N SER A 50 -8.30 -7.91 -2.44
CA SER A 50 -8.24 -7.48 -1.03
C SER A 50 -7.87 -8.59 -0.06
N ASP A 51 -8.24 -9.83 -0.39
CA ASP A 51 -7.92 -11.03 0.41
C ASP A 51 -6.55 -11.64 0.06
N HIS A 52 -5.85 -11.12 -0.95
CA HIS A 52 -4.57 -11.69 -1.36
C HIS A 52 -3.48 -11.39 -0.32
N PRO A 53 -2.80 -12.41 0.24
CA PRO A 53 -1.94 -12.24 1.41
C PRO A 53 -0.67 -11.41 1.15
N ASN A 54 -0.28 -11.26 -0.11
CA ASN A 54 0.91 -10.49 -0.51
C ASN A 54 0.59 -9.11 -1.08
N LEU A 55 -0.69 -8.71 -1.15
CA LEU A 55 -1.09 -7.42 -1.71
C LEU A 55 -1.63 -6.49 -0.62
N LEU A 56 -1.44 -5.20 -0.84
CA LEU A 56 -2.14 -4.11 -0.15
C LEU A 56 -2.86 -3.27 -1.21
N PRO A 57 -4.09 -3.66 -1.61
CA PRO A 57 -4.91 -2.85 -2.49
C PRO A 57 -5.48 -1.66 -1.73
N LEU A 58 -5.46 -0.47 -2.34
CA LEU A 58 -5.91 0.79 -1.74
C LEU A 58 -6.68 1.60 -2.80
N ALA A 59 -7.89 2.03 -2.47
CA ALA A 59 -8.73 2.86 -3.33
C ALA A 59 -8.61 4.34 -2.97
N PHE A 60 -8.16 5.14 -3.93
CA PHE A 60 -8.00 6.59 -3.84
C PHE A 60 -9.07 7.26 -4.70
N HIS A 61 -10.08 7.82 -4.05
CA HIS A 61 -11.19 8.48 -4.75
C HIS A 61 -10.78 9.90 -5.19
N VAL A 62 -10.80 10.15 -6.50
CA VAL A 62 -10.43 11.45 -7.07
C VAL A 62 -11.65 12.36 -7.20
N ASP A 63 -11.43 13.67 -7.05
CA ASP A 63 -12.49 14.69 -6.98
C ASP A 63 -12.87 15.31 -8.33
N TYR A 64 -12.08 15.10 -9.39
CA TYR A 64 -12.30 15.76 -10.68
C TYR A 64 -13.46 15.18 -11.50
N TRP A 65 -14.21 14.20 -10.98
CA TRP A 65 -15.46 13.72 -11.57
C TRP A 65 -16.71 14.29 -10.90
N ASP A 66 -16.58 14.98 -9.75
CA ASP A 66 -17.70 15.47 -8.94
C ASP A 66 -18.61 16.46 -9.68
N TYR A 67 -18.12 17.05 -10.77
CA TYR A 67 -18.89 17.97 -11.61
C TYR A 67 -19.96 17.26 -12.46
N ILE A 68 -19.91 15.92 -12.62
CA ILE A 68 -20.81 15.14 -13.50
C ILE A 68 -22.12 14.73 -12.80
N GLY A 69 -22.61 15.58 -11.88
CA GLY A 69 -23.94 15.43 -11.27
C GLY A 69 -24.04 14.43 -10.10
N TRP A 70 -22.96 13.69 -9.84
CA TRP A 70 -22.76 12.92 -8.61
C TRP A 70 -21.45 13.34 -7.95
N LYS A 71 -21.53 13.74 -6.68
CA LYS A 71 -20.35 14.06 -5.87
C LYS A 71 -19.95 12.81 -5.10
N ASP A 72 -18.73 12.34 -5.32
CA ASP A 72 -18.20 11.15 -4.67
C ASP A 72 -18.03 11.40 -3.16
N THR A 73 -18.55 10.48 -2.33
CA THR A 73 -18.53 10.61 -0.86
C THR A 73 -17.15 10.42 -0.24
N PHE A 74 -16.22 9.80 -0.96
CA PHE A 74 -14.86 9.51 -0.49
C PHE A 74 -13.80 10.36 -1.19
N ALA A 75 -14.17 11.13 -2.21
CA ALA A 75 -13.21 11.89 -2.99
C ALA A 75 -12.53 12.98 -2.18
N GLN A 76 -11.21 13.10 -2.36
CA GLN A 76 -10.40 14.15 -1.74
C GLN A 76 -9.41 14.77 -2.73
N PRO A 77 -9.21 16.09 -2.72
CA PRO A 77 -8.25 16.77 -3.60
C PRO A 77 -6.81 16.24 -3.46
N GLN A 78 -6.44 15.80 -2.26
CA GLN A 78 -5.11 15.21 -2.01
C GLN A 78 -4.87 13.92 -2.80
N PHE A 79 -5.91 13.14 -3.10
CA PHE A 79 -5.81 11.92 -3.90
C PHE A 79 -5.64 12.25 -5.38
N THR A 80 -6.35 13.28 -5.87
CA THR A 80 -6.11 13.86 -7.21
C THR A 80 -4.69 14.41 -7.33
N GLN A 81 -4.14 15.03 -6.28
CA GLN A 81 -2.77 15.53 -6.25
C GLN A 81 -1.74 14.39 -6.25
N ARG A 82 -2.00 13.31 -5.51
CA ARG A 82 -1.16 12.09 -5.54
C ARG A 82 -1.11 11.51 -6.96
N GLN A 83 -2.26 11.40 -7.63
CA GLN A 83 -2.34 10.94 -9.02
C GLN A 83 -1.57 11.87 -9.98
N GLU A 84 -1.66 13.19 -9.76
CA GLU A 84 -0.91 14.18 -10.52
C GLU A 84 0.61 14.00 -10.36
N GLY A 85 1.07 13.59 -9.17
CA GLY A 85 2.46 13.20 -8.93
C GLY A 85 2.89 12.05 -9.85
N TYR A 86 2.13 10.96 -9.88
CA TYR A 86 2.40 9.84 -10.79
C TYR A 86 2.37 10.22 -12.26
N ARG A 87 1.40 11.04 -12.68
CA ARG A 87 1.34 11.57 -14.05
C ARG A 87 2.62 12.31 -14.42
N ARG A 88 3.16 13.13 -13.51
CA ARG A 88 4.38 13.90 -13.73
C ARG A 88 5.62 13.03 -13.83
N VAL A 89 5.72 11.98 -13.01
CA VAL A 89 6.83 11.03 -13.06
C VAL A 89 6.83 10.24 -14.37
N ALA A 90 5.66 9.84 -14.86
CA ALA A 90 5.53 9.15 -16.15
C ALA A 90 5.53 10.09 -17.37
N GLU A 91 5.67 11.41 -17.16
CA GLU A 91 5.55 12.43 -18.22
C GLU A 91 4.26 12.30 -19.05
N ALA A 92 3.22 11.70 -18.47
CA ALA A 92 1.97 11.42 -19.15
C ALA A 92 1.18 12.70 -19.39
N ARG A 93 0.46 12.81 -20.50
CA ARG A 93 -0.23 14.06 -20.85
C ARG A 93 -1.41 14.39 -19.93
N TYR A 94 -2.12 13.39 -19.42
CA TYR A 94 -3.34 13.56 -18.62
C TYR A 94 -3.47 12.48 -17.54
N LYS A 95 -4.21 12.82 -16.47
CA LYS A 95 -4.75 11.84 -15.50
C LYS A 95 -5.96 11.15 -16.12
N TYR A 96 -6.25 9.94 -15.67
CA TYR A 96 -7.44 9.19 -16.11
C TYR A 96 -7.91 8.25 -15.00
N THR A 97 -9.16 7.82 -15.06
CA THR A 97 -9.69 6.73 -14.24
C THR A 97 -10.42 5.72 -15.12
N PRO A 98 -10.47 4.43 -14.72
CA PRO A 98 -9.74 3.87 -13.59
C PRO A 98 -8.24 3.72 -13.92
N GLN A 99 -7.38 4.18 -13.01
CA GLN A 99 -5.92 3.99 -13.11
C GLN A 99 -5.46 3.16 -11.93
N MET A 100 -4.67 2.11 -12.17
CA MET A 100 -3.94 1.42 -11.10
C MET A 100 -2.45 1.76 -11.20
N VAL A 101 -1.83 2.00 -10.05
CA VAL A 101 -0.39 2.15 -9.89
C VAL A 101 0.14 1.01 -9.04
N ILE A 102 1.00 0.17 -9.62
CA ILE A 102 1.57 -1.02 -8.99
C ILE A 102 2.96 -0.69 -8.45
N GLY A 103 3.15 -0.89 -7.14
CA GLY A 103 4.42 -0.65 -6.45
C GLY A 103 4.94 0.79 -6.55
N GLY A 104 4.06 1.76 -6.82
CA GLY A 104 4.44 3.16 -7.04
C GLY A 104 5.19 3.43 -8.36
N VAL A 105 5.22 2.47 -9.28
CA VAL A 105 6.00 2.58 -10.53
C VAL A 105 5.11 2.40 -11.75
N THR A 106 4.44 1.25 -11.88
CA THR A 106 3.81 0.85 -13.13
C THR A 106 2.36 1.31 -13.16
N GLN A 107 2.02 2.11 -14.16
CA GLN A 107 0.68 2.67 -14.33
C GLN A 107 -0.06 1.92 -15.43
N VAL A 108 -1.23 1.38 -15.10
CA VAL A 108 -2.09 0.62 -16.02
C VAL A 108 -3.54 1.08 -15.94
N VAL A 109 -4.31 0.80 -16.99
CA VAL A 109 -5.76 1.01 -16.97
C VAL A 109 -6.39 -0.04 -16.05
N GLY A 110 -7.02 0.41 -14.96
CA GLY A 110 -7.44 -0.46 -13.86
C GLY A 110 -8.54 -1.47 -14.22
N ASN A 111 -9.28 -1.25 -15.31
CA ASN A 111 -10.30 -2.17 -15.80
C ASN A 111 -9.78 -3.16 -16.87
N ARG A 112 -8.46 -3.33 -16.97
CA ARG A 112 -7.81 -4.33 -17.83
C ARG A 112 -7.06 -5.36 -16.98
N PRO A 113 -7.74 -6.44 -16.53
CA PRO A 113 -7.16 -7.39 -15.59
C PRO A 113 -5.84 -8.00 -16.06
N MET A 114 -5.72 -8.33 -17.36
CA MET A 114 -4.48 -8.89 -17.91
C MET A 114 -3.28 -7.95 -17.75
N ASP A 115 -3.48 -6.65 -18.00
CA ASP A 115 -2.43 -5.64 -17.85
C ASP A 115 -2.04 -5.47 -16.36
N VAL A 116 -3.03 -5.52 -15.47
CA VAL A 116 -2.82 -5.45 -14.01
C VAL A 116 -2.03 -6.65 -13.51
N PHE A 117 -2.41 -7.88 -13.87
CA PHE A 117 -1.72 -9.08 -13.42
C PHE A 117 -0.30 -9.19 -14.00
N ALA A 118 -0.10 -8.79 -15.26
CA ALA A 118 1.25 -8.71 -15.83
C ALA A 118 2.12 -7.71 -15.05
N ALA A 119 1.59 -6.54 -14.70
CA ALA A 119 2.32 -5.56 -13.90
C ALA A 119 2.62 -6.07 -12.48
N LEU A 120 1.71 -6.83 -11.85
CA LEU A 120 1.94 -7.46 -10.55
C LEU A 120 3.08 -8.48 -10.62
N ASP A 121 3.09 -9.33 -11.64
CA ASP A 121 4.13 -10.33 -11.85
C ASP A 121 5.51 -9.68 -12.05
N ASP A 122 5.59 -8.61 -12.85
CA ASP A 122 6.83 -7.84 -13.10
C ASP A 122 7.43 -7.21 -11.82
N HIS A 123 6.61 -7.00 -10.79
CA HIS A 123 7.06 -6.39 -9.53
C HIS A 123 7.39 -7.42 -8.45
N ARG A 124 7.05 -8.71 -8.62
CA ARG A 124 7.30 -9.74 -7.59
C ARG A 124 8.77 -9.83 -7.18
N ASP A 125 9.67 -9.73 -8.15
CA ASP A 125 11.12 -9.88 -7.92
C ASP A 125 11.79 -8.60 -7.41
N ARG A 126 11.07 -7.48 -7.39
CA ARG A 126 11.57 -6.19 -6.88
C ARG A 126 11.31 -5.99 -5.38
N MET A 127 10.47 -6.84 -4.79
CA MET A 127 10.14 -6.81 -3.37
C MET A 127 11.24 -7.42 -2.50
N GLY A 128 11.27 -7.07 -1.22
CA GLY A 128 12.08 -7.74 -0.21
C GLY A 128 13.45 -7.13 0.08
N GLN A 129 13.73 -5.92 -0.42
CA GLN A 129 14.92 -5.16 -0.03
C GLN A 129 14.81 -4.58 1.39
N VAL A 130 13.59 -4.22 1.78
CA VAL A 130 13.24 -3.71 3.11
C VAL A 130 12.24 -4.65 3.77
N MET A 131 12.52 -5.06 5.00
CA MET A 131 11.60 -5.79 5.84
C MET A 131 10.91 -4.84 6.82
N LEU A 132 9.60 -5.05 6.99
CA LEU A 132 8.78 -4.36 7.97
C LEU A 132 8.24 -5.39 8.96
N SER A 133 8.16 -5.01 10.23
CA SER A 133 7.46 -5.76 11.26
C SER A 133 6.66 -4.80 12.13
N SER A 134 5.52 -5.26 12.65
CA SER A 134 4.70 -4.48 13.57
C SER A 134 4.34 -5.29 14.81
N ARG A 135 4.26 -4.61 15.95
CA ARG A 135 3.80 -5.18 17.22
C ARG A 135 2.89 -4.20 17.95
N LYS A 136 1.81 -4.73 18.54
CA LYS A 136 0.98 -3.97 19.47
C LYS A 136 1.68 -3.80 20.81
N THR A 137 1.49 -2.65 21.42
CA THR A 137 1.93 -2.28 22.77
C THR A 137 0.80 -1.51 23.45
N ASP A 138 0.92 -1.28 24.76
CA ASP A 138 -0.03 -0.47 25.52
C ASP A 138 -0.04 1.01 25.06
N GLN A 139 1.01 1.45 24.37
CA GLN A 139 1.19 2.81 23.88
C GLN A 139 0.80 2.98 22.40
N GLY A 140 0.35 1.90 21.74
CA GLY A 140 0.00 1.90 20.32
C GLY A 140 0.73 0.82 19.52
N VAL A 141 0.98 1.07 18.24
CA VAL A 141 1.64 0.11 17.33
C VAL A 141 3.07 0.56 17.09
N VAL A 142 4.03 -0.29 17.45
CA VAL A 142 5.45 -0.08 17.10
C VAL A 142 5.72 -0.77 15.77
N VAL A 143 6.25 -0.02 14.82
CA VAL A 143 6.66 -0.52 13.49
C VAL A 143 8.16 -0.35 13.34
N SER A 144 8.84 -1.43 12.97
CA SER A 144 10.28 -1.42 12.68
C SER A 144 10.51 -1.69 11.20
N ALA A 145 11.46 -0.96 10.61
CA ALA A 145 11.93 -1.16 9.24
C ALA A 145 13.44 -1.39 9.20
N LYS A 146 13.86 -2.36 8.39
CA LYS A 146 15.27 -2.68 8.21
C LYS A 146 15.58 -3.08 6.78
N THR A 147 16.68 -2.55 6.25
CA THR A 147 17.24 -2.99 4.96
C THR A 147 17.89 -4.36 5.13
N VAL A 148 17.47 -5.33 4.32
CA VAL A 148 17.97 -6.72 4.38
C VAL A 148 18.76 -7.15 3.15
N THR A 149 18.90 -6.25 2.19
CA THR A 149 19.82 -6.39 1.07
C THR A 149 21.18 -5.78 1.39
N ARG A 150 22.23 -6.25 0.69
CA ARG A 150 23.55 -5.60 0.68
C ARG A 150 23.63 -4.43 -0.30
N ALA A 151 22.68 -4.32 -1.22
CA ALA A 151 22.58 -3.17 -2.10
C ALA A 151 22.17 -1.94 -1.29
N ALA A 152 22.85 -0.82 -1.51
CA ALA A 152 22.40 0.45 -0.95
C ALA A 152 21.04 0.80 -1.56
N LEU A 153 20.11 1.27 -0.73
CA LEU A 153 18.88 1.87 -1.24
C LEU A 153 19.26 3.18 -1.95
N GLU A 154 18.76 3.36 -3.17
CA GLU A 154 19.21 4.44 -4.05
C GLU A 154 18.60 5.82 -3.69
N ALA A 155 17.62 5.87 -2.79
CA ALA A 155 16.92 7.10 -2.45
C ALA A 155 16.37 7.09 -1.01
N GLU A 156 16.34 8.29 -0.42
CA GLU A 156 15.58 8.57 0.79
C GLU A 156 14.09 8.20 0.60
N MET A 157 13.54 7.53 1.59
CA MET A 157 12.14 7.11 1.63
C MET A 157 11.36 7.97 2.61
N VAL A 158 10.12 8.28 2.27
CA VAL A 158 9.14 8.79 3.22
C VAL A 158 8.33 7.63 3.80
N ALA A 159 8.15 7.64 5.12
CA ALA A 159 7.20 6.77 5.81
C ALA A 159 5.82 7.42 5.79
N LEU A 160 4.88 6.77 5.11
CA LEU A 160 3.50 7.20 4.95
C LEU A 160 2.58 6.32 5.81
N LEU A 161 1.78 6.95 6.67
CA LEU A 161 0.68 6.30 7.35
C LEU A 161 -0.59 6.42 6.50
N VAL A 162 -1.19 5.29 6.19
CA VAL A 162 -2.43 5.21 5.40
C VAL A 162 -3.54 4.74 6.32
N TYR A 163 -4.63 5.50 6.44
CA TYR A 163 -5.89 5.02 7.02
C TYR A 163 -6.87 4.68 5.90
N PHE A 164 -7.63 3.61 6.08
CA PHE A 164 -8.62 3.19 5.10
C PHE A 164 -9.83 2.49 5.74
N ILE A 165 -10.97 2.56 5.05
CA ILE A 165 -12.19 1.82 5.38
C ILE A 165 -12.14 0.49 4.61
N PRO A 166 -12.21 -0.67 5.28
CA PRO A 166 -12.11 -1.96 4.60
C PRO A 166 -13.17 -2.19 3.51
N SER A 167 -14.43 -1.83 3.79
CA SER A 167 -15.52 -1.89 2.81
C SER A 167 -16.63 -0.90 3.17
N GLU A 168 -17.25 -0.30 2.15
CA GLU A 168 -18.48 0.49 2.29
C GLU A 168 -19.38 0.33 1.05
N MET A 169 -20.67 0.04 1.28
CA MET A 169 -21.69 0.00 0.24
C MET A 169 -22.24 1.40 -0.04
N VAL A 170 -22.22 1.83 -1.30
CA VAL A 170 -22.75 3.13 -1.71
C VAL A 170 -23.88 2.96 -2.72
N THR A 171 -25.01 3.60 -2.44
CA THR A 171 -26.14 3.72 -3.39
C THR A 171 -25.99 5.02 -4.17
N ILE A 172 -25.71 4.91 -5.47
CA ILE A 172 -25.51 6.07 -6.35
C ILE A 172 -26.86 6.48 -6.92
N THR A 173 -27.30 7.72 -6.65
CA THR A 173 -28.66 8.17 -7.01
C THR A 173 -28.71 9.13 -8.20
N ARG A 174 -27.57 9.63 -8.69
CA ARG A 174 -27.47 10.55 -9.85
C ARG A 174 -26.17 10.28 -10.64
N GLY A 175 -26.00 11.00 -11.76
CA GLY A 175 -24.81 10.86 -12.61
C GLY A 175 -24.86 9.60 -13.48
N GLU A 176 -23.74 9.28 -14.10
CA GLU A 176 -23.65 8.17 -15.07
C GLU A 176 -23.89 6.79 -14.44
N ASN A 177 -23.60 6.65 -13.14
CA ASN A 177 -23.80 5.41 -12.38
C ASN A 177 -25.12 5.37 -11.57
N ALA A 178 -26.07 6.26 -11.87
CA ALA A 178 -27.34 6.32 -11.14
C ALA A 178 -28.10 4.98 -11.13
N GLY A 179 -28.61 4.60 -9.97
CA GLY A 179 -29.36 3.36 -9.75
C GLY A 179 -28.48 2.16 -9.38
N GLN A 180 -27.16 2.30 -9.41
CA GLN A 180 -26.25 1.25 -8.96
C GLN A 180 -26.05 1.28 -7.45
N GLN A 181 -25.82 0.08 -6.89
CA GLN A 181 -25.30 -0.09 -5.54
C GLN A 181 -23.94 -0.78 -5.68
N ILE A 182 -22.87 -0.10 -5.25
CA ILE A 182 -21.49 -0.54 -5.47
C ILE A 182 -20.81 -0.70 -4.11
N GLU A 183 -20.11 -1.81 -3.92
CA GLU A 183 -19.20 -2.02 -2.79
C GLU A 183 -17.83 -1.43 -3.14
N TYR A 184 -17.35 -0.49 -2.34
CA TYR A 184 -15.98 0.01 -2.43
C TYR A 184 -15.15 -0.61 -1.33
N THR A 185 -13.90 -1.00 -1.63
CA THR A 185 -13.02 -1.70 -0.70
C THR A 185 -11.70 -0.97 -0.49
N ASN A 186 -11.13 -1.10 0.70
CA ASN A 186 -9.89 -0.43 1.13
C ASN A 186 -9.84 1.07 0.76
N ILE A 187 -10.94 1.78 1.04
CA ILE A 187 -11.14 3.20 0.72
C ILE A 187 -10.20 4.03 1.57
N VAL A 188 -9.19 4.64 0.96
CA VAL A 188 -8.25 5.50 1.68
C VAL A 188 -8.96 6.75 2.18
N THR A 189 -8.86 7.00 3.48
CA THR A 189 -9.43 8.18 4.13
C THR A 189 -8.37 9.22 4.46
N GLU A 190 -7.13 8.79 4.70
CA GLU A 190 -6.02 9.66 5.03
C GLU A 190 -4.68 9.06 4.57
N LEU A 191 -3.77 9.93 4.12
CA LEU A 191 -2.41 9.58 3.77
C LEU A 191 -1.45 10.63 4.33
N THR A 192 -0.76 10.30 5.42
CA THR A 192 0.02 11.26 6.20
C THR A 192 1.51 10.90 6.21
N PRO A 193 2.42 11.79 5.78
CA PRO A 193 3.85 11.59 5.94
C PRO A 193 4.26 11.75 7.40
N LEU A 194 5.05 10.80 7.90
CA LEU A 194 5.50 10.76 9.29
C LEU A 194 6.95 11.24 9.44
N THR A 195 7.86 10.63 8.68
CA THR A 195 9.30 10.92 8.71
C THR A 195 9.94 10.47 7.41
N THR A 196 11.19 10.84 7.20
CA THR A 196 12.05 10.24 6.18
C THR A 196 13.03 9.22 6.78
N TRP A 197 13.51 8.32 5.94
CA TRP A 197 14.51 7.31 6.28
C TRP A 197 15.36 7.00 5.05
N ASP A 198 16.68 7.04 5.23
CA ASP A 198 17.67 6.82 4.17
C ASP A 198 18.01 5.33 3.95
N GLY A 199 17.39 4.43 4.72
CA GLY A 199 17.69 3.00 4.67
C GLY A 199 18.83 2.56 5.57
N ALA A 200 19.49 3.49 6.27
CA ALA A 200 20.59 3.18 7.18
C ALA A 200 20.04 2.83 8.57
N GLY A 201 20.66 1.81 9.19
CA GLY A 201 20.25 1.34 10.51
C GLY A 201 18.84 0.74 10.52
N GLU A 202 18.17 0.89 11.65
CA GLU A 202 16.77 0.48 11.85
C GLU A 202 15.93 1.74 12.07
N LEU A 203 14.80 1.84 11.38
CA LEU A 203 13.78 2.83 11.65
C LEU A 203 12.77 2.23 12.62
N GLU A 204 12.49 2.89 13.73
CA GLU A 204 11.42 2.52 14.66
C GLU A 204 10.42 3.68 14.76
N LEU A 205 9.13 3.37 14.59
CA LEU A 205 8.02 4.32 14.68
C LEU A 205 7.01 3.82 15.71
N THR A 206 6.63 4.68 16.65
CA THR A 206 5.50 4.44 17.55
C THR A 206 4.30 5.22 17.04
N LEU A 207 3.32 4.48 16.55
CA LEU A 207 2.06 5.01 16.04
C LEU A 207 1.00 4.95 17.15
N PRO A 208 0.04 5.89 17.19
CA PRO A 208 -1.02 5.88 18.18
C PRO A 208 -1.87 4.61 18.08
N VAL A 209 -2.65 4.35 19.12
CA VAL A 209 -3.68 3.29 19.10
C VAL A 209 -4.64 3.60 17.96
N LEU A 210 -4.82 2.64 17.05
CA LEU A 210 -5.57 2.85 15.80
C LEU A 210 -7.10 2.87 15.97
N GLU A 211 -7.62 2.83 17.20
CA GLU A 211 -9.05 2.88 17.57
C GLU A 211 -10.01 2.03 16.69
N GLY A 212 -9.53 0.90 16.16
CA GLY A 212 -10.32 0.02 15.27
C GLY A 212 -10.34 0.43 13.79
N GLN A 213 -9.65 1.52 13.42
CA GLN A 213 -9.41 1.90 12.03
C GLN A 213 -8.40 0.96 11.38
N ALA A 214 -8.66 0.58 10.13
CA ALA A 214 -7.66 -0.14 9.35
C ALA A 214 -6.59 0.83 8.87
N ALA A 215 -5.33 0.45 9.05
CA ALA A 215 -4.20 1.28 8.67
C ALA A 215 -3.05 0.46 8.09
N ALA A 216 -2.17 1.12 7.36
CA ALA A 216 -0.94 0.56 6.82
C ALA A 216 0.21 1.57 6.93
N LEU A 217 1.43 1.06 7.07
CA LEU A 217 2.64 1.86 6.85
C LEU A 217 3.20 1.53 5.46
N VAL A 218 3.53 2.55 4.70
CA VAL A 218 4.16 2.46 3.37
C VAL A 218 5.48 3.23 3.38
N LEU A 219 6.58 2.58 3.01
CA LEU A 219 7.87 3.22 2.76
C LEU A 219 8.02 3.46 1.26
N GLN A 220 7.99 4.73 0.86
CA GLN A 220 8.00 5.13 -0.54
C GLN A 220 9.20 6.05 -0.83
N SER A 221 9.97 5.74 -1.86
CA SER A 221 11.01 6.64 -2.37
C SER A 221 10.36 7.87 -3.00
N LEU A 222 10.99 9.04 -2.86
CA LEU A 222 10.59 10.26 -3.56
C LEU A 222 11.54 10.54 -4.72
N THR A 223 10.98 11.03 -5.83
CA THR A 223 11.82 11.63 -6.89
C THR A 223 12.49 12.91 -6.38
N PRO A 224 13.56 13.40 -7.03
CA PRO A 224 14.21 14.66 -6.64
C PRO A 224 13.27 15.89 -6.63
N LYS A 225 12.13 15.81 -7.33
CA LYS A 225 11.09 16.85 -7.35
C LYS A 225 10.01 16.66 -6.29
N GLY A 226 10.15 15.68 -5.39
CA GLY A 226 9.19 15.36 -4.34
C GLY A 226 7.96 14.58 -4.81
N TYR A 227 7.93 14.07 -6.05
CA TYR A 227 6.83 13.22 -6.52
C TYR A 227 6.96 11.77 -6.04
N PRO A 228 5.82 11.05 -5.90
CA PRO A 228 5.81 9.63 -5.52
C PRO A 228 6.66 8.77 -6.48
N GLY A 229 7.54 7.94 -5.93
CA GLY A 229 8.35 6.97 -6.67
C GLY A 229 8.09 5.54 -6.23
N PRO A 230 9.06 4.62 -6.42
CA PRO A 230 8.90 3.22 -6.03
C PRO A 230 8.57 3.04 -4.55
N ILE A 231 7.62 2.14 -4.27
CA ILE A 231 7.29 1.68 -2.91
C ILE A 231 8.23 0.53 -2.57
N GLN A 232 9.04 0.72 -1.53
CA GLN A 232 10.08 -0.23 -1.12
C GLN A 232 9.53 -1.28 -0.16
N ALA A 233 8.62 -0.86 0.73
CA ALA A 233 7.90 -1.80 1.57
C ALA A 233 6.55 -1.28 2.06
N ALA A 234 5.64 -2.20 2.38
CA ALA A 234 4.41 -1.89 3.08
C ALA A 234 3.99 -3.00 4.05
N ILE A 235 3.28 -2.61 5.11
CA ILE A 235 2.72 -3.53 6.09
C ILE A 235 1.34 -3.03 6.56
N ARG A 236 0.36 -3.95 6.68
CA ARG A 236 -0.89 -3.65 7.38
C ARG A 236 -0.62 -3.56 8.88
N LEU A 237 -1.12 -2.51 9.52
CA LEU A 237 -1.05 -2.36 10.96
C LEU A 237 -2.24 -3.10 11.56
N LYS A 238 -1.94 -3.97 12.52
CA LYS A 238 -2.95 -4.74 13.24
C LYS A 238 -3.19 -4.12 14.58
#